data_AF-A0A8J6AXC0-F1
#
_entry.id   AF-A0A8J6AXC0-F1
#
_cell.length_a   1.000
_cell.length_b   1.000
_cell.length_c   1.000
_cell.angle_alpha   90.00
_cell.angle_beta   90.00
_cell.angle_gamma   90.00
#
_symmetry.space_group_name_H-M   'P 1'
#
loop_
_entity.id
_entity.type
_entity.pdbx_description
1 polymer ?
#
loop_
_entity_poly.entity_id
_entity_poly.type
_entity_poly.pdbx_seq_one_letter_code
_entity_poly.pdbx_strand_id
1 'polypeptide(L)'
;MMLEFGKELDNTVQIMTRNYRGLAALDESVGTMGKRFLAFDIDNTAENRRHWREILLTSSPEFTIAIGGVILFTEQLDQRADDGKTLPELIQELGMVTGVKTDLGQASIAGTDETVLQGLDKLHERCRTYHHKGARFSKFRAIFPVDEAKGYPSARAVYINAFTLARMASICQQCGLVPVVEPEILANGTHTIEQHANACTRVWTAVFDELKAQEVDLTRMILKTSMVAPGLDSTQHIIPADIAQMTLNTLMATVPAAVPAVCFLSGGFKEQESTGMLNAINLHAARLGKANAPWQLSFSFARALQGSAMKAWAGNPANEETAQQCFVKRCRANHLAAQGLYKGEDALDRETKAHVFAELIGRTFEADNVLPAEHEA
;
A
#
# COMPACT_ATOMS: atom_id res chain seq x y z
N MET A 1 15.85 17.12 17.69
CA MET A 1 17.00 16.23 17.40
C MET A 1 16.91 15.86 15.93
N MET A 2 17.89 16.23 15.08
CA MET A 2 17.87 15.82 13.67
C MET A 2 17.98 14.30 13.60
N LEU A 3 17.04 13.64 12.93
CA LEU A 3 17.14 12.21 12.63
C LEU A 3 18.38 12.01 11.75
N GLU A 4 19.27 11.09 12.15
CA GLU A 4 20.48 10.68 11.40
C GLU A 4 20.15 10.39 9.92
N PHE A 5 18.97 9.82 9.67
CA PHE A 5 18.47 9.41 8.37
C PHE A 5 17.59 10.44 7.65
N GLY A 6 17.52 11.70 8.11
CA GLY A 6 16.55 12.69 7.62
C GLY A 6 16.49 12.80 6.08
N LYS A 7 17.64 13.00 5.43
CA LYS A 7 17.73 13.09 3.95
C LYS A 7 17.35 11.79 3.25
N GLU A 8 17.70 10.63 3.83
CA GLU A 8 17.39 9.32 3.26
C GLU A 8 15.88 9.04 3.32
N LEU A 9 15.24 9.38 4.44
CA LEU A 9 13.80 9.29 4.60
C LEU A 9 13.08 10.22 3.61
N ASP A 10 13.56 11.45 3.44
CA ASP A 10 12.99 12.41 2.47
C ASP A 10 13.05 11.87 1.04
N ASN A 11 14.22 11.35 0.62
CA ASN A 11 14.38 10.74 -0.69
C ASN A 11 13.47 9.52 -0.88
N THR A 12 13.34 8.69 0.16
CA THR A 12 12.48 7.51 0.11
C THR A 12 11.02 7.90 -0.09
N VAL A 13 10.51 8.88 0.66
CA VAL A 13 9.15 9.41 0.47
C VAL A 13 8.97 9.94 -0.95
N GLN A 14 9.93 10.71 -1.47
CA GLN A 14 9.87 11.24 -2.83
C GLN A 14 9.75 10.12 -3.87
N ILE A 15 10.57 9.07 -3.79
CA ILE A 15 10.51 7.94 -4.75
C ILE A 15 9.15 7.22 -4.65
N MET A 16 8.67 6.99 -3.42
CA MET A 16 7.40 6.29 -3.18
C MET A 16 6.19 7.05 -3.74
N THR A 17 6.21 8.39 -3.68
CA THR A 17 5.05 9.22 -4.04
C THR A 17 5.17 9.88 -5.40
N ARG A 18 6.34 9.93 -6.03
CA ARG A 18 6.55 10.64 -7.30
C ARG A 18 5.45 10.35 -8.33
N ASN A 19 4.89 11.41 -8.92
CA ASN A 19 3.91 11.33 -10.01
C ASN A 19 2.69 10.44 -9.73
N TYR A 20 2.16 10.40 -8.51
CA TYR A 20 1.03 9.51 -8.15
C TYR A 20 1.35 8.01 -8.22
N ARG A 21 2.64 7.64 -8.08
CA ARG A 21 3.03 6.25 -7.87
C ARG A 21 2.33 5.65 -6.65
N GLY A 22 2.06 4.36 -6.72
CA GLY A 22 1.53 3.54 -5.63
C GLY A 22 2.55 2.52 -5.14
N LEU A 23 2.10 1.65 -4.25
CA LEU A 23 2.90 0.59 -3.66
C LEU A 23 2.35 -0.79 -4.05
N ALA A 24 3.24 -1.68 -4.50
CA ALA A 24 2.90 -3.08 -4.71
C ALA A 24 3.08 -3.86 -3.39
N ALA A 25 1.98 -4.28 -2.77
CA ALA A 25 2.03 -5.08 -1.55
C ALA A 25 2.20 -6.57 -1.89
N LEU A 26 3.45 -7.03 -1.88
CA LEU A 26 3.88 -8.42 -2.12
C LEU A 26 4.34 -9.10 -0.81
N ASP A 27 3.83 -8.61 0.33
CA ASP A 27 4.22 -8.98 1.69
C ASP A 27 3.37 -10.11 2.29
N GLU A 28 2.80 -10.97 1.45
CA GLU A 28 2.07 -12.13 1.92
C GLU A 28 3.00 -13.06 2.70
N SER A 29 2.67 -13.27 3.98
CA SER A 29 3.29 -14.34 4.77
C SER A 29 3.06 -15.70 4.11
N VAL A 30 3.88 -16.69 4.47
CA VAL A 30 3.78 -18.07 3.95
C VAL A 30 2.35 -18.62 4.02
N GLY A 31 1.65 -18.40 5.14
CA GLY A 31 0.26 -18.83 5.30
C GLY A 31 -0.74 -18.04 4.45
N THR A 32 -0.56 -16.73 4.31
CA THR A 32 -1.41 -15.90 3.45
C THR A 32 -1.23 -16.27 1.97
N MET A 33 0.01 -16.49 1.55
CA MET A 33 0.34 -16.90 0.18
C MET A 33 -0.23 -18.28 -0.13
N GLY A 34 -0.14 -19.22 0.81
CA GLY A 34 -0.75 -20.55 0.66
C GLY A 34 -2.25 -20.51 0.41
N LYS A 35 -3.00 -19.64 1.11
CA LYS A 35 -4.44 -19.45 0.86
C LYS A 35 -4.72 -18.89 -0.54
N ARG A 36 -3.84 -18.04 -1.07
CA ARG A 36 -3.99 -17.48 -2.43
C ARG A 36 -3.67 -18.50 -3.51
N PHE A 37 -2.56 -19.21 -3.36
CA PHE A 37 -2.14 -20.27 -4.27
C PHE A 37 -3.15 -21.41 -4.32
N LEU A 38 -3.73 -21.81 -3.18
CA LEU A 38 -4.79 -22.82 -3.14
C LEU A 38 -6.01 -22.45 -3.99
N ALA A 39 -6.35 -21.17 -4.12
CA ALA A 39 -7.48 -20.73 -4.95
C ALA A 39 -7.26 -20.96 -6.46
N PHE A 40 -6.02 -21.24 -6.87
CA PHE A 40 -5.62 -21.48 -8.26
C PHE A 40 -4.88 -22.80 -8.44
N ASP A 41 -4.99 -23.71 -7.47
CA ASP A 41 -4.36 -25.05 -7.49
C ASP A 41 -2.82 -25.01 -7.63
N ILE A 42 -2.19 -24.02 -6.99
CA ILE A 42 -0.73 -23.86 -6.96
C ILE A 42 -0.18 -24.40 -5.63
N ASP A 43 0.89 -25.19 -5.68
CA ASP A 43 1.56 -25.66 -4.48
C ASP A 43 2.28 -24.53 -3.73
N ASN A 44 2.15 -24.49 -2.40
CA ASN A 44 2.81 -23.49 -1.56
C ASN A 44 4.25 -23.88 -1.20
N THR A 45 5.11 -24.00 -2.20
CA THR A 45 6.55 -24.23 -2.02
C THR A 45 7.31 -22.90 -1.90
N ALA A 46 8.49 -22.93 -1.26
CA ALA A 46 9.37 -21.75 -1.21
C ALA A 46 9.74 -21.27 -2.62
N GLU A 47 9.92 -22.20 -3.55
CA GLU A 47 10.24 -21.91 -4.94
C GLU A 47 9.10 -21.21 -5.66
N ASN A 48 7.86 -21.73 -5.59
CA ASN A 48 6.71 -21.06 -6.21
C ASN A 48 6.48 -19.67 -5.63
N ARG A 49 6.72 -19.49 -4.32
CA ARG A 49 6.64 -18.17 -3.68
C ARG A 49 7.70 -17.21 -4.17
N ARG A 50 8.94 -17.66 -4.39
CA ARG A 50 10.06 -16.88 -4.95
C ARG A 50 9.77 -16.52 -6.39
N HIS A 51 9.49 -17.53 -7.22
CA HIS A 51 9.21 -17.42 -8.64
C HIS A 51 8.04 -16.48 -8.93
N TRP A 52 6.96 -16.56 -8.14
CA TRP A 52 5.84 -15.62 -8.29
C TRP A 52 6.26 -14.16 -8.14
N ARG A 53 7.16 -13.83 -7.21
CA ARG A 53 7.65 -12.45 -7.04
C ARG A 53 8.59 -12.06 -8.18
N GLU A 54 9.41 -12.99 -8.65
CA GLU A 54 10.25 -12.77 -9.82
C GLU A 54 9.40 -12.45 -11.05
N ILE A 55 8.38 -13.25 -11.38
CA ILE A 55 7.45 -13.01 -12.50
C ILE A 55 6.91 -11.57 -12.47
N LEU A 56 6.47 -11.10 -11.31
CA LEU A 56 5.94 -9.73 -11.16
C LEU A 56 7.03 -8.66 -11.34
N LEU A 57 8.23 -8.88 -10.79
CA LEU A 57 9.33 -7.91 -10.85
C LEU A 57 10.02 -7.86 -12.23
N THR A 58 9.96 -8.96 -13.00
CA THR A 58 10.51 -9.06 -14.36
C THR A 58 9.48 -8.74 -15.44
N SER A 59 8.29 -8.26 -15.05
CA SER A 59 7.29 -7.73 -15.98
C SER A 59 7.84 -6.54 -16.79
N SER A 60 7.18 -6.21 -17.91
CA SER A 60 7.55 -5.04 -18.74
C SER A 60 7.81 -3.79 -17.89
N PRO A 61 8.91 -3.05 -18.10
CA PRO A 61 9.29 -1.88 -17.29
C PRO A 61 8.21 -0.80 -17.15
N GLU A 62 7.19 -0.80 -18.01
CA GLU A 62 6.03 0.09 -17.94
C GLU A 62 5.37 0.15 -16.55
N PHE A 63 5.36 -0.96 -15.79
CA PHE A 63 4.75 -0.95 -14.46
C PHE A 63 5.49 -0.04 -13.46
N THR A 64 6.77 0.23 -13.69
CA THR A 64 7.61 1.10 -12.82
C THR A 64 7.15 2.57 -12.84
N ILE A 65 6.39 2.99 -13.86
CA ILE A 65 5.73 4.29 -13.88
C ILE A 65 4.67 4.38 -12.78
N ALA A 66 3.99 3.26 -12.53
CA ALA A 66 2.89 3.16 -11.58
C ALA A 66 3.33 2.87 -10.14
N ILE A 67 4.49 2.23 -9.94
CA ILE A 67 4.93 1.72 -8.64
C ILE A 67 6.19 2.46 -8.18
N GLY A 68 6.15 3.01 -6.97
CA GLY A 68 7.30 3.66 -6.33
C GLY A 68 7.97 2.79 -5.27
N GLY A 69 7.25 1.81 -4.72
CA GLY A 69 7.80 0.89 -3.75
C GLY A 69 7.12 -0.47 -3.73
N VAL A 70 7.88 -1.49 -3.35
CA VAL A 70 7.42 -2.88 -3.28
C VAL A 70 7.56 -3.37 -1.84
N ILE A 71 6.45 -3.78 -1.22
CA ILE A 71 6.45 -4.32 0.15
C ILE A 71 6.73 -5.81 0.08
N LEU A 72 7.79 -6.27 0.74
CA LEU A 72 8.17 -7.67 0.82
C LEU A 72 7.89 -8.23 2.22
N PHE A 73 7.67 -9.54 2.29
CA PHE A 73 7.74 -10.27 3.55
C PHE A 73 9.19 -10.65 3.83
N THR A 74 9.52 -10.89 5.11
CA THR A 74 10.92 -11.04 5.56
C THR A 74 11.69 -12.15 4.83
N GLU A 75 11.02 -13.23 4.42
CA GLU A 75 11.59 -14.32 3.62
C GLU A 75 12.16 -13.82 2.28
N GLN A 76 11.49 -12.86 1.64
CA GLN A 76 11.82 -12.36 0.30
C GLN A 76 13.06 -11.46 0.27
N LEU A 77 13.51 -10.93 1.41
CA LEU A 77 14.67 -10.03 1.45
C LEU A 77 15.97 -10.74 1.09
N ASP A 78 16.06 -12.04 1.32
CA ASP A 78 17.24 -12.85 0.98
C ASP A 78 17.03 -13.73 -0.27
N GLN A 79 15.81 -13.73 -0.83
CA GLN A 79 15.49 -14.49 -2.04
C GLN A 79 16.22 -13.88 -3.23
N ARG A 80 16.65 -14.77 -4.14
CA ARG A 80 17.32 -14.41 -5.38
C ARG A 80 16.47 -14.76 -6.58
N ALA A 81 16.49 -13.89 -7.59
CA ALA A 81 16.00 -14.13 -8.92
C ALA A 81 16.92 -15.13 -9.66
N ASP A 82 16.48 -15.62 -10.81
CA ASP A 82 17.24 -16.59 -11.61
C ASP A 82 18.56 -15.98 -12.15
N ASP A 83 18.61 -14.66 -12.32
CA ASP A 83 19.82 -13.91 -12.69
C ASP A 83 20.84 -13.75 -11.53
N GLY A 84 20.52 -14.29 -10.35
CA GLY A 84 21.36 -14.29 -9.17
C GLY A 84 21.24 -13.05 -8.29
N LYS A 85 20.54 -11.99 -8.72
CA LYS A 85 20.31 -10.80 -7.89
C LYS A 85 19.31 -11.09 -6.78
N THR A 86 19.49 -10.45 -5.64
CA THR A 86 18.45 -10.45 -4.60
C THR A 86 17.23 -9.66 -5.07
N LEU A 87 16.04 -10.00 -4.57
CA LEU A 87 14.82 -9.25 -4.91
C LEU A 87 14.94 -7.74 -4.57
N PRO A 88 15.56 -7.32 -3.44
CA PRO A 88 15.82 -5.91 -3.19
C PRO A 88 16.71 -5.22 -4.23
N GLU A 89 17.76 -5.90 -4.72
CA GLU A 89 18.63 -5.38 -5.79
C GLU A 89 17.83 -5.18 -7.09
N LEU A 90 17.00 -6.16 -7.47
CA LEU A 90 16.13 -6.07 -8.65
C LEU A 90 15.15 -4.89 -8.54
N ILE A 91 14.51 -4.69 -7.39
CA ILE A 91 13.60 -3.56 -7.14
C ILE A 91 14.34 -2.22 -7.28
N GLN A 92 15.58 -2.14 -6.76
CA GLN A 92 16.38 -0.93 -6.84
C GLN A 92 16.81 -0.60 -8.27
N GLU A 93 17.22 -1.60 -9.08
CA GLU A 93 17.55 -1.41 -10.49
C GLU A 93 16.37 -0.88 -11.32
N LEU A 94 15.14 -1.21 -10.91
CA LEU A 94 13.90 -0.71 -11.52
C LEU A 94 13.52 0.71 -11.06
N GLY A 95 14.35 1.39 -10.27
CA GLY A 95 14.11 2.75 -9.80
C GLY A 95 13.00 2.87 -8.75
N MET A 96 12.75 1.78 -8.01
CA MET A 96 11.79 1.70 -6.91
C MET A 96 12.52 1.47 -5.58
N VAL A 97 11.81 1.61 -4.46
CA VAL A 97 12.34 1.27 -3.14
C VAL A 97 11.77 -0.03 -2.60
N THR A 98 12.60 -0.78 -1.88
CA THR A 98 12.18 -2.00 -1.19
C THR A 98 11.62 -1.66 0.18
N GLY A 99 10.46 -2.23 0.50
CA GLY A 99 9.83 -2.17 1.81
C GLY A 99 9.77 -3.54 2.46
N VAL A 100 9.65 -3.56 3.78
CA VAL A 100 9.53 -4.80 4.54
C VAL A 100 8.35 -4.76 5.50
N LYS A 101 7.59 -5.86 5.57
CA LYS A 101 6.60 -6.06 6.64
C LYS A 101 7.30 -6.36 7.97
N THR A 102 7.16 -5.46 8.95
CA THR A 102 7.90 -5.55 10.24
C THR A 102 7.07 -6.08 11.41
N ASP A 103 5.74 -6.11 11.27
CA ASP A 103 4.86 -6.74 12.26
C ASP A 103 4.98 -8.27 12.26
N LEU A 104 4.78 -8.86 13.43
CA LEU A 104 4.81 -10.30 13.64
C LEU A 104 3.40 -10.90 13.71
N GLY A 105 2.43 -10.25 13.05
CA GLY A 105 1.03 -10.62 13.10
C GLY A 105 0.32 -10.03 14.31
N GLN A 106 -0.67 -10.77 14.80
CA GLN A 106 -1.64 -10.27 15.76
C GLN A 106 -1.98 -11.33 16.79
N ALA A 107 -2.27 -10.89 18.01
CA ALA A 107 -2.77 -11.74 19.08
C ALA A 107 -4.17 -11.31 19.51
N SER A 108 -4.99 -12.25 19.98
CA SER A 108 -6.32 -11.96 20.50
C SER A 108 -6.26 -11.11 21.76
N ILE A 109 -7.16 -10.14 21.87
CA ILE A 109 -7.39 -9.41 23.11
C ILE A 109 -8.37 -10.23 23.96
N ALA A 110 -7.99 -10.53 25.21
CA ALA A 110 -8.79 -11.40 26.07
C ALA A 110 -10.24 -10.88 26.25
N GLY A 111 -11.21 -11.77 26.03
CA GLY A 111 -12.63 -11.47 26.16
C GLY A 111 -13.25 -10.71 24.99
N THR A 112 -12.54 -10.53 23.87
CA THR A 112 -13.10 -9.97 22.63
C THR A 112 -12.64 -10.76 21.40
N ASP A 113 -13.27 -10.50 20.25
CA ASP A 113 -12.85 -11.01 18.94
C ASP A 113 -11.85 -10.06 18.25
N GLU A 114 -11.36 -9.06 18.99
CA GLU A 114 -10.42 -8.07 18.49
C GLU A 114 -8.99 -8.51 18.76
N THR A 115 -8.05 -7.86 18.08
CA THR A 115 -6.64 -8.23 18.14
C THR A 115 -5.75 -7.06 18.49
N VAL A 116 -4.56 -7.38 18.98
CA VAL A 116 -3.45 -6.46 19.20
C VAL A 116 -2.31 -6.80 18.24
N LEU A 117 -1.74 -5.78 17.63
CA LEU A 117 -0.55 -5.86 16.78
C LEU A 117 0.68 -6.31 17.58
N GLN A 118 1.44 -7.26 17.03
CA GLN A 118 2.67 -7.77 17.64
C GLN A 118 3.92 -7.35 16.84
N GLY A 119 5.06 -7.32 17.53
CA GLY A 119 6.37 -7.14 16.89
C GLY A 119 7.25 -6.04 17.48
N LEU A 120 6.92 -5.44 18.62
CA LEU A 120 7.77 -4.41 19.24
C LEU A 120 9.10 -4.97 19.78
N ASP A 121 9.08 -6.18 20.35
CA ASP A 121 10.28 -6.80 20.92
C ASP A 121 11.37 -6.93 19.86
N LYS A 122 12.55 -6.38 20.14
CA LYS A 122 13.72 -6.35 19.22
C LYS A 122 13.45 -5.69 17.86
N LEU A 123 12.40 -4.88 17.71
CA LEU A 123 12.08 -4.23 16.44
C LEU A 123 13.24 -3.39 15.91
N HIS A 124 13.93 -2.66 16.78
CA HIS A 124 15.07 -1.81 16.40
C HIS A 124 16.21 -2.63 15.76
N GLU A 125 16.58 -3.77 16.33
CA GLU A 125 17.60 -4.69 15.78
C GLU A 125 17.16 -5.25 14.42
N ARG A 126 15.89 -5.65 14.30
CA ARG A 126 15.32 -6.14 13.05
C ARG A 126 15.30 -5.06 11.97
N CYS A 127 14.87 -3.84 12.28
CA CYS A 127 14.85 -2.72 11.35
C CYS A 127 16.25 -2.37 10.83
N ARG A 128 17.27 -2.34 11.69
CA ARG A 128 18.67 -2.17 11.25
C ARG A 128 19.12 -3.29 10.30
N THR A 129 18.74 -4.52 10.60
CA THR A 129 19.02 -5.67 9.72
C THR A 129 18.34 -5.52 8.37
N TYR A 130 17.07 -5.10 8.34
CA TYR A 130 16.33 -4.90 7.10
C TYR A 130 16.88 -3.74 6.27
N HIS A 131 17.27 -2.63 6.91
CA HIS A 131 17.92 -1.51 6.24
C HIS A 131 19.23 -1.93 5.57
N HIS A 132 20.05 -2.72 6.26
CA HIS A 132 21.28 -3.31 5.71
C HIS A 132 21.01 -4.24 4.52
N LYS A 133 19.88 -4.96 4.52
CA LYS A 133 19.41 -5.81 3.40
C LYS A 133 18.73 -5.01 2.27
N GLY A 134 18.79 -3.68 2.28
CA GLY A 134 18.28 -2.83 1.20
C GLY A 134 16.85 -2.31 1.39
N ALA A 135 16.17 -2.62 2.49
CA ALA A 135 14.88 -2.01 2.78
C ALA A 135 15.04 -0.51 3.09
N ARG A 136 14.11 0.32 2.62
CA ARG A 136 14.06 1.77 2.86
C ARG A 136 12.75 2.23 3.48
N PHE A 137 11.74 1.38 3.47
CA PHE A 137 10.50 1.63 4.18
C PHE A 137 10.01 0.36 4.89
N SER A 138 9.11 0.54 5.84
CA SER A 138 8.51 -0.54 6.62
C SER A 138 7.00 -0.51 6.46
N LYS A 139 6.34 -1.63 6.77
CA LYS A 139 4.89 -1.70 6.84
C LYS A 139 4.47 -2.56 8.03
N PHE A 140 3.46 -2.11 8.75
CA PHE A 140 2.92 -2.85 9.89
C PHE A 140 1.42 -2.58 10.03
N ARG A 141 0.65 -3.63 10.35
CA ARG A 141 -0.82 -3.64 10.19
C ARG A 141 -1.57 -3.99 11.47
N ALA A 142 -2.27 -3.02 12.03
CA ALA A 142 -3.34 -3.28 12.99
C ALA A 142 -4.67 -3.47 12.25
N ILE A 143 -5.56 -4.31 12.79
CA ILE A 143 -6.92 -4.47 12.23
C ILE A 143 -7.97 -4.14 13.28
N PHE A 144 -9.10 -3.63 12.79
CA PHE A 144 -10.22 -3.22 13.60
C PHE A 144 -11.52 -3.74 12.96
N PRO A 145 -12.18 -4.75 13.55
CA PRO A 145 -13.50 -5.17 13.08
C PRO A 145 -14.55 -4.09 13.37
N VAL A 146 -15.62 -4.09 12.58
CA VAL A 146 -16.79 -3.22 12.78
C VAL A 146 -17.99 -4.11 13.11
N ASP A 147 -18.48 -3.99 14.34
CA ASP A 147 -19.64 -4.73 14.84
C ASP A 147 -20.28 -3.90 15.97
N GLU A 148 -21.36 -3.18 15.65
CA GLU A 148 -22.03 -2.32 16.64
C GLU A 148 -22.65 -3.12 17.80
N ALA A 149 -23.12 -4.34 17.54
CA ALA A 149 -23.73 -5.17 18.58
C ALA A 149 -22.70 -5.59 19.64
N LYS A 150 -21.43 -5.75 19.23
CA LYS A 150 -20.30 -6.03 20.13
C LYS A 150 -19.56 -4.78 20.59
N GLY A 151 -19.93 -3.60 20.10
CA GLY A 151 -19.25 -2.34 20.39
C GLY A 151 -17.85 -2.22 19.78
N TYR A 152 -17.62 -2.85 18.62
CA TYR A 152 -16.34 -2.83 17.91
C TYR A 152 -16.24 -1.69 16.88
N PRO A 153 -15.04 -1.08 16.71
CA PRO A 153 -13.83 -1.37 17.47
C PRO A 153 -13.93 -0.83 18.91
N SER A 154 -13.51 -1.59 19.91
CA SER A 154 -13.61 -1.18 21.31
C SER A 154 -12.54 -0.14 21.66
N ALA A 155 -12.80 0.70 22.67
CA ALA A 155 -11.81 1.68 23.15
C ALA A 155 -10.46 1.03 23.53
N ARG A 156 -10.49 -0.19 24.08
CA ARG A 156 -9.31 -0.97 24.44
C ARG A 156 -8.48 -1.35 23.21
N ALA A 157 -9.12 -1.88 22.17
CA ALA A 157 -8.43 -2.26 20.93
C ALA A 157 -7.87 -1.03 20.21
N VAL A 158 -8.63 0.07 20.17
CA VAL A 158 -8.19 1.35 19.60
C VAL A 158 -6.93 1.84 20.29
N TYR A 159 -6.95 1.96 21.63
CA TYR A 159 -5.82 2.48 22.41
C TYR A 159 -4.53 1.67 22.21
N ILE A 160 -4.59 0.35 22.43
CA ILE A 160 -3.38 -0.50 22.42
C ILE A 160 -2.75 -0.53 21.01
N ASN A 161 -3.57 -0.64 19.97
CA ASN A 161 -3.05 -0.66 18.60
C ASN A 161 -2.55 0.72 18.15
N ALA A 162 -3.22 1.81 18.51
CA ALA A 162 -2.74 3.16 18.18
C ALA A 162 -1.35 3.42 18.80
N PHE A 163 -1.18 3.11 20.09
CA PHE A 163 0.11 3.19 20.76
C PHE A 163 1.18 2.33 20.07
N THR A 164 0.83 1.09 19.72
CA THR A 164 1.75 0.15 19.08
C THR A 164 2.18 0.63 17.69
N LEU A 165 1.23 1.09 16.87
CA LEU A 165 1.49 1.65 15.54
C LEU A 165 2.47 2.84 15.62
N ALA A 166 2.22 3.76 16.55
CA ALA A 166 3.08 4.92 16.74
C ALA A 166 4.48 4.54 17.24
N ARG A 167 4.57 3.54 18.13
CA ARG A 167 5.86 3.05 18.63
C ARG A 167 6.68 2.37 17.54
N MET A 168 6.03 1.56 16.70
CA MET A 168 6.67 0.97 15.53
C MET A 168 7.14 2.04 14.55
N ALA A 169 6.33 3.06 14.28
CA ALA A 169 6.69 4.17 13.38
C ALA A 169 7.94 4.93 13.87
N SER A 170 7.97 5.29 15.15
CA SER A 170 9.11 5.99 15.77
C SER A 170 10.41 5.18 15.66
N ILE A 171 10.36 3.88 15.96
CA ILE A 171 11.53 2.98 15.83
C ILE A 171 11.99 2.85 14.37
N CYS A 172 11.06 2.78 13.42
CA CYS A 172 11.39 2.67 12.00
C CYS A 172 12.14 3.91 11.49
N GLN A 173 11.68 5.12 11.85
CA GLN A 173 12.37 6.37 11.49
C GLN A 173 13.79 6.45 12.07
N GLN A 174 13.97 5.98 13.31
CA GLN A 174 15.30 5.89 13.94
C GLN A 174 16.25 4.90 13.23
N CYS A 175 15.71 3.98 12.42
CA CYS A 175 16.47 2.98 11.68
C CYS A 175 16.55 3.29 10.17
N GLY A 176 16.19 4.50 9.73
CA GLY A 176 16.22 4.88 8.32
C GLY A 176 15.13 4.22 7.46
N LEU A 177 14.04 3.78 8.07
CA LEU A 177 12.89 3.20 7.37
C LEU A 177 11.68 4.12 7.45
N VAL A 178 11.15 4.58 6.31
CA VAL A 178 9.87 5.30 6.25
C VAL A 178 8.75 4.36 6.73
N PRO A 179 7.97 4.68 7.78
CA PRO A 179 6.87 3.84 8.22
C PRO A 179 5.62 4.02 7.35
N VAL A 180 5.15 2.91 6.78
CA VAL A 180 3.79 2.77 6.23
C VAL A 180 2.90 2.27 7.37
N VAL A 181 2.18 3.21 7.98
CA VAL A 181 1.31 2.96 9.15
C VAL A 181 -0.05 2.47 8.65
N GLU A 182 -0.43 1.23 8.99
CA GLU A 182 -1.67 0.60 8.49
C GLU A 182 -2.69 0.30 9.60
N PRO A 183 -3.56 1.27 9.96
CA PRO A 183 -4.73 1.03 10.82
C PRO A 183 -5.94 0.61 9.97
N GLU A 184 -6.01 -0.68 9.61
CA GLU A 184 -7.06 -1.19 8.74
C GLU A 184 -8.38 -1.39 9.50
N ILE A 185 -9.40 -0.62 9.13
CA ILE A 185 -10.78 -0.98 9.47
C ILE A 185 -11.23 -2.05 8.48
N LEU A 186 -11.65 -3.21 9.00
CA LEU A 186 -11.98 -4.36 8.18
C LEU A 186 -13.29 -4.13 7.42
N ALA A 187 -13.27 -4.41 6.11
CA ALA A 187 -14.47 -4.35 5.27
C ALA A 187 -15.44 -5.53 5.50
N ASN A 188 -15.03 -6.59 6.21
CA ASN A 188 -15.90 -7.73 6.50
C ASN A 188 -17.06 -7.32 7.41
N GLY A 189 -18.27 -7.78 7.08
CA GLY A 189 -19.49 -7.53 7.86
C GLY A 189 -20.56 -6.78 7.07
N THR A 190 -21.67 -6.50 7.77
CA THR A 190 -22.89 -5.92 7.21
C THR A 190 -23.04 -4.42 7.50
N HIS A 191 -21.98 -3.76 7.95
CA HIS A 191 -22.03 -2.38 8.40
C HIS A 191 -22.30 -1.40 7.25
N THR A 192 -22.93 -0.27 7.56
CA THR A 192 -23.15 0.83 6.61
C THR A 192 -21.89 1.65 6.43
N ILE A 193 -21.88 2.51 5.40
CA ILE A 193 -20.76 3.43 5.17
C ILE A 193 -20.57 4.41 6.34
N GLU A 194 -21.65 4.83 7.01
CA GLU A 194 -21.60 5.74 8.16
C GLU A 194 -20.97 5.06 9.38
N GLN A 195 -21.32 3.79 9.62
CA GLN A 195 -20.72 2.99 10.69
C GLN A 195 -19.22 2.79 10.44
N HIS A 196 -18.84 2.50 9.20
CA HIS A 196 -17.43 2.42 8.81
C HIS A 196 -16.72 3.77 8.98
N ALA A 197 -17.34 4.88 8.56
CA ALA A 197 -16.80 6.24 8.74
C ALA A 197 -16.57 6.59 10.21
N ASN A 198 -17.50 6.20 11.10
CA ASN A 198 -17.39 6.40 12.54
C ASN A 198 -16.23 5.58 13.13
N ALA A 199 -16.08 4.32 12.72
CA ALA A 199 -14.97 3.47 13.12
C ALA A 199 -13.63 4.03 12.65
N CYS A 200 -13.53 4.44 11.37
CA CYS A 200 -12.36 5.11 10.81
C CYS A 200 -12.02 6.38 11.60
N THR A 201 -12.99 7.25 11.85
CA THR A 201 -12.78 8.51 12.58
C THR A 201 -12.14 8.24 13.95
N ARG A 202 -12.75 7.33 14.74
CA ARG A 202 -12.27 6.99 16.08
C ARG A 202 -10.85 6.42 16.07
N VAL A 203 -10.57 5.50 15.16
CA VAL A 203 -9.26 4.84 15.08
C VAL A 203 -8.19 5.79 14.56
N TRP A 204 -8.46 6.50 13.46
CA TRP A 204 -7.47 7.36 12.82
C TRP A 204 -7.11 8.55 13.71
N THR A 205 -8.08 9.16 14.42
CA THR A 205 -7.79 10.18 15.44
C THR A 205 -6.84 9.66 16.51
N ALA A 206 -7.15 8.51 17.12
CA ALA A 206 -6.29 7.94 18.17
C ALA A 206 -4.88 7.60 17.66
N VAL A 207 -4.77 7.10 16.43
CA VAL A 207 -3.48 6.80 15.80
C VAL A 207 -2.65 8.08 15.62
N PHE A 208 -3.24 9.17 15.12
CA PHE A 208 -2.49 10.42 14.95
C PHE A 208 -2.15 11.12 16.27
N ASP A 209 -3.00 11.00 17.29
CA ASP A 209 -2.69 11.47 18.64
C ASP A 209 -1.45 10.73 19.20
N GLU A 210 -1.40 9.41 19.06
CA GLU A 210 -0.26 8.59 19.49
C GLU A 210 1.00 8.83 18.65
N LEU A 211 0.87 8.98 17.32
CA LEU A 211 2.00 9.32 16.44
C LEU A 211 2.64 10.65 16.87
N LYS A 212 1.82 11.64 17.21
CA LYS A 212 2.27 12.94 17.71
C LYS A 212 2.90 12.82 19.10
N ALA A 213 2.27 12.09 20.02
CA ALA A 213 2.77 11.90 21.38
C ALA A 213 4.13 11.19 21.41
N GLN A 214 4.41 10.34 20.43
CA GLN A 214 5.69 9.63 20.27
C GLN A 214 6.66 10.32 19.30
N GLU A 215 6.40 11.59 18.98
CA GLU A 215 7.27 12.47 18.18
C GLU A 215 7.62 11.90 16.79
N VAL A 216 6.68 11.18 16.16
CA VAL A 216 6.85 10.69 14.79
C VAL A 216 6.80 11.87 13.82
N ASP A 217 7.80 11.96 12.95
CA ASP A 217 7.83 12.98 11.91
C ASP A 217 6.82 12.61 10.81
N LEU A 218 5.66 13.27 10.81
CA LEU A 218 4.57 12.98 9.88
C LEU A 218 4.92 13.27 8.41
N THR A 219 5.94 14.10 8.15
CA THR A 219 6.41 14.38 6.78
C THR A 219 7.16 13.20 6.18
N ARG A 220 7.59 12.25 7.04
CA ARG A 220 8.40 11.08 6.70
C ARG A 220 7.68 9.78 7.03
N MET A 221 6.39 9.71 6.73
CA MET A 221 5.58 8.50 6.84
C MET A 221 4.58 8.40 5.69
N ILE A 222 3.97 7.23 5.52
CA ILE A 222 2.83 7.03 4.61
C ILE A 222 1.68 6.46 5.43
N LEU A 223 0.49 7.02 5.29
CA LEU A 223 -0.72 6.39 5.84
C LEU A 223 -1.21 5.34 4.85
N LYS A 224 -1.38 4.10 5.29
CA LYS A 224 -2.06 3.07 4.51
C LYS A 224 -3.37 2.72 5.18
N THR A 225 -4.50 2.92 4.51
CA THR A 225 -5.81 2.74 5.17
C THR A 225 -6.88 2.27 4.20
N SER A 226 -8.01 1.82 4.72
CA SER A 226 -9.18 1.48 3.90
C SER A 226 -9.80 2.76 3.31
N MET A 227 -10.42 2.61 2.14
CA MET A 227 -11.42 3.57 1.70
C MET A 227 -12.64 3.46 2.61
N VAL A 228 -13.39 4.55 2.81
CA VAL A 228 -14.61 4.50 3.61
C VAL A 228 -15.75 3.97 2.75
N ALA A 229 -16.16 2.72 3.00
CA ALA A 229 -17.13 1.98 2.22
C ALA A 229 -18.06 1.17 3.13
N PRO A 230 -19.25 0.77 2.66
CA PRO A 230 -20.05 -0.21 3.39
C PRO A 230 -19.33 -1.57 3.43
N GLY A 231 -19.72 -2.38 4.41
CA GLY A 231 -19.17 -3.73 4.57
C GLY A 231 -19.48 -4.62 3.36
N LEU A 232 -18.63 -5.62 3.12
CA LEU A 232 -18.74 -6.54 1.97
C LEU A 232 -20.06 -7.31 1.94
N ASP A 233 -20.67 -7.54 3.10
CA ASP A 233 -21.95 -8.25 3.27
C ASP A 233 -23.12 -7.27 3.50
N SER A 234 -22.89 -5.96 3.34
CA SER A 234 -23.91 -4.93 3.50
C SER A 234 -24.90 -4.96 2.34
N THR A 235 -26.16 -4.65 2.63
CA THR A 235 -27.19 -4.42 1.61
C THR A 235 -27.09 -3.03 0.97
N GLN A 236 -26.24 -2.14 1.51
CA GLN A 236 -26.02 -0.81 0.95
C GLN A 236 -25.23 -0.89 -0.35
N HIS A 237 -25.72 -0.23 -1.39
CA HIS A 237 -25.02 -0.19 -2.68
C HIS A 237 -23.72 0.64 -2.60
N ILE A 238 -22.69 0.14 -3.28
CA ILE A 238 -21.43 0.84 -3.47
C ILE A 238 -21.63 1.93 -4.53
N ILE A 239 -21.65 3.18 -4.09
CA ILE A 239 -21.71 4.36 -4.97
C ILE A 239 -20.34 5.05 -4.88
N PRO A 240 -19.52 5.06 -5.94
CA PRO A 240 -18.17 5.61 -5.89
C PRO A 240 -18.11 7.09 -5.47
N ALA A 241 -19.13 7.90 -5.79
CA ALA A 241 -19.21 9.29 -5.36
C ALA A 241 -19.41 9.42 -3.84
N ASP A 242 -20.26 8.60 -3.24
CA ASP A 242 -20.50 8.60 -1.79
C ASP A 242 -19.25 8.11 -1.04
N ILE A 243 -18.58 7.08 -1.56
CA ILE A 243 -17.29 6.61 -1.03
C ILE A 243 -16.24 7.70 -1.11
N ALA A 244 -16.14 8.40 -2.24
CA ALA A 244 -15.20 9.50 -2.39
C ALA A 244 -15.46 10.62 -1.39
N GLN A 245 -16.71 11.06 -1.27
CA GLN A 245 -17.09 12.12 -0.35
C GLN A 245 -16.86 11.72 1.11
N MET A 246 -17.30 10.52 1.51
CA MET A 246 -17.15 10.06 2.89
C MET A 246 -15.67 9.85 3.24
N THR A 247 -14.89 9.23 2.35
CA THR A 247 -13.45 9.03 2.55
C THR A 247 -12.72 10.35 2.74
N LEU A 248 -12.95 11.33 1.87
CA LEU A 248 -12.29 12.64 1.95
C LEU A 248 -12.70 13.40 3.22
N ASN A 249 -13.98 13.36 3.59
CA ASN A 249 -14.47 13.99 4.82
C ASN A 249 -13.82 13.38 6.07
N THR A 250 -13.76 12.05 6.14
CA THR A 250 -13.13 11.36 7.28
C THR A 250 -11.62 11.63 7.33
N LEU A 251 -10.92 11.64 6.19
CA LEU A 251 -9.50 12.02 6.15
C LEU A 251 -9.28 13.46 6.62
N MET A 252 -10.06 14.42 6.11
CA MET A 252 -9.99 15.83 6.52
C MET A 252 -10.27 16.05 8.01
N ALA A 253 -11.10 15.22 8.62
CA ALA A 253 -11.39 15.30 10.05
C ALA A 253 -10.29 14.72 10.95
N THR A 254 -9.39 13.88 10.42
CA THR A 254 -8.52 13.03 11.28
C THR A 254 -7.04 13.01 10.90
N VAL A 255 -6.70 13.25 9.64
CA VAL A 255 -5.34 13.14 9.13
C VAL A 255 -4.71 14.54 9.07
N PRO A 256 -3.50 14.76 9.62
CA PRO A 256 -2.79 16.02 9.45
C PRO A 256 -2.29 16.23 8.01
N ALA A 257 -2.33 17.47 7.52
CA ALA A 257 -1.83 17.84 6.19
C ALA A 257 -0.32 17.61 6.00
N ALA A 258 0.44 17.41 7.08
CA ALA A 258 1.86 17.11 7.04
C ALA A 258 2.17 15.71 6.46
N VAL A 259 1.21 14.79 6.48
CA VAL A 259 1.39 13.47 5.86
C VAL A 259 1.56 13.67 4.35
N PRO A 260 2.57 13.06 3.70
CA PRO A 260 2.79 13.26 2.27
C PRO A 260 1.78 12.52 1.39
N ALA A 261 1.40 11.30 1.77
CA ALA A 261 0.47 10.49 1.00
C ALA A 261 -0.39 9.55 1.85
N VAL A 262 -1.60 9.29 1.35
CA VAL A 262 -2.51 8.24 1.80
C VAL A 262 -2.60 7.20 0.70
N CYS A 263 -2.10 5.99 0.98
CA CYS A 263 -2.14 4.85 0.06
C CYS A 263 -3.24 3.88 0.48
N PHE A 264 -4.31 3.80 -0.30
CA PHE A 264 -5.43 2.93 0.07
C PHE A 264 -5.10 1.45 -0.07
N LEU A 265 -5.57 0.63 0.86
CA LEU A 265 -5.62 -0.83 0.72
C LEU A 265 -6.91 -1.25 0.00
N SER A 266 -6.89 -2.39 -0.68
CA SER A 266 -8.04 -2.83 -1.49
C SER A 266 -9.16 -3.52 -0.71
N GLY A 267 -8.97 -3.82 0.58
CA GLY A 267 -10.03 -4.20 1.53
C GLY A 267 -10.81 -5.50 1.27
N GLY A 268 -10.66 -6.14 0.12
CA GLY A 268 -11.48 -7.29 -0.30
C GLY A 268 -12.40 -7.03 -1.47
N PHE A 269 -12.49 -5.78 -1.91
CA PHE A 269 -13.15 -5.40 -3.15
C PHE A 269 -12.43 -5.99 -4.36
N LYS A 270 -13.18 -6.13 -5.46
CA LYS A 270 -12.62 -6.58 -6.75
C LYS A 270 -11.62 -5.55 -7.29
N GLU A 271 -10.78 -5.99 -8.23
CA GLU A 271 -9.75 -5.13 -8.83
C GLU A 271 -10.36 -3.88 -9.48
N GLN A 272 -11.43 -4.04 -10.26
CA GLN A 272 -12.12 -2.95 -10.95
C GLN A 272 -12.83 -2.00 -9.98
N GLU A 273 -13.46 -2.55 -8.93
CA GLU A 273 -14.13 -1.77 -7.88
C GLU A 273 -13.10 -0.91 -7.14
N SER A 274 -11.97 -1.51 -6.73
CA SER A 274 -10.87 -0.80 -6.06
C SER A 274 -10.33 0.35 -6.92
N THR A 275 -10.12 0.08 -8.21
CA THR A 275 -9.65 1.07 -9.19
C THR A 275 -10.66 2.21 -9.36
N GLY A 276 -11.95 1.87 -9.51
CA GLY A 276 -13.04 2.84 -9.70
C GLY A 276 -13.24 3.75 -8.49
N MET A 277 -13.18 3.20 -7.27
CA MET A 277 -13.28 3.97 -6.03
C MET A 277 -12.08 4.92 -5.86
N LEU A 278 -10.85 4.45 -6.12
CA LEU A 278 -9.66 5.31 -6.10
C LEU A 278 -9.78 6.48 -7.08
N ASN A 279 -10.27 6.20 -8.30
CA ASN A 279 -10.48 7.22 -9.32
C ASN A 279 -11.54 8.24 -8.89
N ALA A 280 -12.65 7.78 -8.31
CA ALA A 280 -13.69 8.66 -7.80
C ALA A 280 -13.15 9.56 -6.68
N ILE A 281 -12.36 9.02 -5.74
CA ILE A 281 -11.70 9.80 -4.68
C ILE A 281 -10.85 10.91 -5.29
N ASN A 282 -9.97 10.60 -6.24
CA ASN A 282 -9.09 11.61 -6.85
C ASN A 282 -9.84 12.65 -7.69
N LEU A 283 -10.90 12.26 -8.40
CA LEU A 283 -11.78 13.20 -9.11
C LEU A 283 -12.48 14.18 -8.15
N HIS A 284 -12.92 13.71 -6.98
CA HIS A 284 -13.53 14.58 -5.97
C HIS A 284 -12.49 15.48 -5.31
N ALA A 285 -11.32 14.94 -4.93
CA ALA A 285 -10.21 15.70 -4.37
C ALA A 285 -9.78 16.85 -5.29
N ALA A 286 -9.69 16.59 -6.60
CA ALA A 286 -9.37 17.62 -7.60
C ALA A 286 -10.39 18.77 -7.63
N ARG A 287 -11.69 18.48 -7.42
CA ARG A 287 -12.75 19.50 -7.34
C ARG A 287 -12.69 20.31 -6.05
N LEU A 288 -12.34 19.68 -4.93
CA LEU A 288 -12.21 20.33 -3.63
C LEU A 288 -10.94 21.19 -3.52
N GLY A 289 -9.91 20.86 -4.29
CA GLY A 289 -8.62 21.54 -4.29
C GLY A 289 -7.71 21.15 -3.11
N LYS A 290 -6.42 21.48 -3.21
CA LYS A 290 -5.40 21.06 -2.23
C LYS A 290 -5.66 21.50 -0.79
N ALA A 291 -6.37 22.61 -0.58
CA ALA A 291 -6.73 23.07 0.76
C ALA A 291 -7.66 22.09 1.50
N ASN A 292 -8.43 21.30 0.76
CA ASN A 292 -9.44 20.37 1.27
C ASN A 292 -9.11 18.89 0.95
N ALA A 293 -7.94 18.65 0.37
CA ALA A 293 -7.35 17.33 0.13
C ALA A 293 -5.82 17.51 -0.07
N PRO A 294 -5.05 17.75 1.01
CA PRO A 294 -3.64 18.14 0.90
C PRO A 294 -2.70 16.97 0.59
N TRP A 295 -3.14 15.73 0.80
CA TRP A 295 -2.34 14.53 0.58
C TRP A 295 -2.36 14.10 -0.88
N GLN A 296 -1.29 13.43 -1.32
CA GLN A 296 -1.40 12.56 -2.47
C GLN A 296 -2.25 11.33 -2.12
N LEU A 297 -3.26 11.02 -2.93
CA LEU A 297 -4.17 9.90 -2.74
C LEU A 297 -3.85 8.80 -3.75
N SER A 298 -3.23 7.72 -3.29
CA SER A 298 -2.72 6.64 -4.15
C SER A 298 -3.14 5.27 -3.59
N PHE A 299 -2.48 4.21 -4.03
CA PHE A 299 -2.80 2.82 -3.67
C PHE A 299 -1.62 2.11 -3.03
N SER A 300 -1.91 1.17 -2.13
CA SER A 300 -1.01 0.12 -1.68
C SER A 300 -1.76 -1.21 -1.77
N PHE A 301 -1.77 -1.78 -2.97
CA PHE A 301 -2.63 -2.90 -3.33
C PHE A 301 -1.87 -4.22 -3.38
N ALA A 302 -2.53 -5.28 -2.91
CA ALA A 302 -2.08 -6.66 -3.07
C ALA A 302 -3.00 -7.38 -4.06
N ARG A 303 -4.14 -7.90 -3.57
CA ARG A 303 -5.14 -8.61 -4.39
C ARG A 303 -5.60 -7.80 -5.61
N ALA A 304 -5.77 -6.48 -5.47
CA ALA A 304 -6.21 -5.61 -6.56
C ALA A 304 -5.14 -5.37 -7.67
N LEU A 305 -3.89 -5.81 -7.45
CA LEU A 305 -2.84 -5.83 -8.48
C LEU A 305 -2.52 -7.25 -8.97
N GLN A 306 -2.60 -8.24 -8.08
CA GLN A 306 -2.11 -9.59 -8.34
C GLN A 306 -3.20 -10.59 -8.77
N GLY A 307 -4.48 -10.30 -8.55
CA GLY A 307 -5.56 -11.29 -8.68
C GLY A 307 -5.67 -11.87 -10.08
N SER A 308 -5.80 -11.00 -11.09
CA SER A 308 -5.86 -11.43 -12.50
C SER A 308 -4.56 -12.06 -12.98
N ALA A 309 -3.41 -11.53 -12.55
CA ALA A 309 -2.09 -12.07 -12.91
C ALA A 309 -1.89 -13.49 -12.37
N MET A 310 -2.23 -13.72 -11.10
CA MET A 310 -2.07 -15.03 -10.46
C MET A 310 -3.02 -16.06 -11.07
N LYS A 311 -4.25 -15.64 -11.40
CA LYS A 311 -5.21 -16.46 -12.13
C LYS A 311 -4.70 -16.85 -13.52
N ALA A 312 -4.07 -15.92 -14.23
CA ALA A 312 -3.50 -16.19 -15.55
C ALA A 312 -2.32 -17.15 -15.46
N TRP A 313 -1.43 -16.95 -14.49
CA TRP A 313 -0.28 -17.83 -14.27
C TRP A 313 -0.72 -19.26 -13.92
N ALA A 314 -1.56 -19.41 -12.89
CA ALA A 314 -2.05 -20.71 -12.40
C ALA A 314 -0.94 -21.75 -12.17
N GLY A 315 0.27 -21.30 -11.79
CA GLY A 315 1.44 -22.16 -11.57
C GLY A 315 2.06 -22.74 -12.84
N ASN A 316 1.62 -22.32 -14.03
CA ASN A 316 2.11 -22.82 -15.31
C ASN A 316 3.16 -21.86 -15.92
N PRO A 317 4.42 -22.29 -16.09
CA PRO A 317 5.47 -21.46 -16.69
C PRO A 317 5.13 -20.94 -18.09
N ALA A 318 4.34 -21.67 -18.88
CA ALA A 318 3.92 -21.23 -20.21
C ALA A 318 3.01 -19.97 -20.17
N ASN A 319 2.46 -19.61 -19.01
CA ASN A 319 1.55 -18.49 -18.84
C ASN A 319 2.21 -17.26 -18.20
N GLU A 320 3.52 -17.28 -17.95
CA GLU A 320 4.22 -16.19 -17.26
C GLU A 320 4.03 -14.84 -17.96
N GLU A 321 4.24 -14.78 -19.28
CA GLU A 321 4.06 -13.55 -20.05
C GLU A 321 2.62 -13.01 -19.94
N THR A 322 1.62 -13.91 -19.95
CA THR A 322 0.21 -13.52 -19.81
C THR A 322 -0.07 -12.97 -18.40
N ALA A 323 0.55 -13.54 -17.37
CA ALA A 323 0.47 -13.06 -16.00
C ALA A 323 1.11 -11.67 -15.84
N GLN A 324 2.28 -11.47 -16.44
CA GLN A 324 2.99 -10.19 -16.47
C GLN A 324 2.15 -9.10 -17.15
N GLN A 325 1.57 -9.39 -18.32
CA GLN A 325 0.66 -8.47 -19.02
C GLN A 325 -0.55 -8.09 -18.15
N CYS A 326 -1.13 -9.07 -17.45
CA CYS A 326 -2.24 -8.82 -16.51
C CYS A 326 -1.82 -7.91 -15.36
N PHE A 327 -0.63 -8.13 -14.77
CA PHE A 327 -0.08 -7.29 -13.71
C PHE A 327 0.17 -5.86 -14.19
N VAL A 328 0.85 -5.68 -15.32
CA VAL A 328 1.11 -4.36 -15.93
C VAL A 328 -0.19 -3.61 -16.20
N LYS A 329 -1.21 -4.29 -16.75
CA LYS A 329 -2.55 -3.70 -16.96
C LYS A 329 -3.15 -3.17 -15.66
N ARG A 330 -2.99 -3.88 -14.54
CA ARG A 330 -3.49 -3.42 -13.22
C ARG A 330 -2.65 -2.28 -12.64
N CYS A 331 -1.33 -2.32 -12.78
CA CYS A 331 -0.48 -1.18 -12.41
C CYS A 331 -0.90 0.09 -13.16
N ARG A 332 -1.09 0.01 -14.47
CA ARG A 332 -1.56 1.12 -15.31
C ARG A 332 -2.93 1.65 -14.87
N ALA A 333 -3.91 0.76 -14.68
CA ALA A 333 -5.26 1.16 -14.28
C ALA A 333 -5.27 1.93 -12.96
N ASN A 334 -4.54 1.42 -11.96
CA ASN A 334 -4.46 2.04 -10.64
C ASN A 334 -3.69 3.35 -10.65
N HIS A 335 -2.66 3.49 -11.49
CA HIS A 335 -1.96 4.75 -11.68
C HIS A 335 -2.84 5.82 -12.32
N LEU A 336 -3.59 5.47 -13.37
CA LEU A 336 -4.59 6.36 -13.96
C LEU A 336 -5.65 6.76 -12.93
N ALA A 337 -6.09 5.82 -12.09
CA ALA A 337 -7.05 6.10 -11.02
C ALA A 337 -6.47 7.03 -9.93
N ALA A 338 -5.19 6.87 -9.57
CA ALA A 338 -4.50 7.77 -8.65
C ALA A 338 -4.39 9.20 -9.21
N GLN A 339 -4.44 9.36 -10.54
CA GLN A 339 -4.46 10.66 -11.22
C GLN A 339 -5.87 11.19 -11.51
N GLY A 340 -6.92 10.42 -11.22
CA GLY A 340 -8.30 10.76 -11.62
C GLY A 340 -8.56 10.65 -13.13
N LEU A 341 -7.74 9.89 -13.86
CA LEU A 341 -7.78 9.74 -15.32
C LEU A 341 -8.31 8.38 -15.78
N TYR A 342 -8.72 7.50 -14.87
CA TYR A 342 -9.23 6.18 -15.23
C TYR A 342 -10.64 6.27 -15.83
N LYS A 343 -10.80 5.74 -17.05
CA LYS A 343 -12.04 5.80 -17.86
C LYS A 343 -12.78 4.46 -17.98
N GLY A 344 -12.43 3.48 -17.13
CA GLY A 344 -13.01 2.13 -17.18
C GLY A 344 -12.19 1.14 -18.02
N GLU A 345 -12.55 -0.14 -17.90
CA GLU A 345 -11.82 -1.26 -18.51
C GLU A 345 -11.80 -1.19 -20.04
N ASP A 346 -12.93 -0.86 -20.66
CA ASP A 346 -13.04 -0.79 -22.13
C ASP A 346 -12.09 0.26 -22.74
N ALA A 347 -11.90 1.38 -22.05
CA ALA A 347 -10.97 2.42 -22.47
C ALA A 347 -9.52 1.95 -22.29
N LEU A 348 -9.23 1.34 -21.13
CA LEU A 348 -7.92 0.79 -20.82
C LEU A 348 -7.49 -0.27 -21.85
N ASP A 349 -8.41 -1.15 -22.27
CA ASP A 349 -8.13 -2.20 -23.25
C ASP A 349 -7.87 -1.66 -24.66
N ARG A 350 -8.56 -0.57 -25.05
CA ARG A 350 -8.30 0.10 -26.33
C ARG A 350 -6.93 0.77 -26.35
N GLU A 351 -6.57 1.47 -25.28
CA GLU A 351 -5.28 2.18 -25.20
C GLU A 351 -4.09 1.21 -25.05
N THR A 352 -4.31 0.02 -24.49
CA THR A 352 -3.29 -1.04 -24.42
C THR A 352 -2.98 -1.59 -25.82
N LYS A 353 -4.00 -1.76 -26.67
CA LYS A 353 -3.83 -2.21 -28.07
C LYS A 353 -3.15 -1.16 -28.96
N ALA A 354 -3.21 0.11 -28.60
CA ALA A 354 -2.75 1.22 -29.43
C ALA A 354 -1.26 1.61 -29.23
N HIS A 355 -0.47 0.88 -28.41
CA HIS A 355 0.94 1.21 -28.09
C HIS A 355 1.17 2.65 -27.55
N VAL A 356 0.13 3.31 -27.02
CA VAL A 356 0.19 4.72 -26.57
C VAL A 356 1.00 4.90 -25.28
N PHE A 357 1.29 3.83 -24.54
CA PHE A 357 2.07 3.94 -23.29
C PHE A 357 3.54 4.29 -23.55
N ALA A 358 4.10 3.91 -24.70
CA ALA A 358 5.46 4.27 -25.09
C ALA A 358 5.68 5.78 -25.29
N GLU A 359 4.66 6.53 -25.75
CA GLU A 359 4.74 8.00 -25.85
C GLU A 359 4.73 8.69 -24.48
N LEU A 360 4.08 8.10 -23.47
CA LEU A 360 4.16 8.56 -22.09
C LEU A 360 5.54 8.27 -21.50
N ILE A 361 6.10 7.07 -21.75
CA ILE A 361 7.48 6.70 -21.36
C ILE A 361 8.49 7.71 -21.89
N GLY A 362 8.42 8.05 -23.19
CA GLY A 362 9.33 9.00 -23.83
C GLY A 362 9.31 10.40 -23.22
N ARG A 363 8.12 10.90 -22.83
CA ARG A 363 7.97 12.23 -22.21
C ARG A 363 8.42 12.27 -20.75
N THR A 364 8.27 11.18 -19.99
CA THR A 364 8.82 11.10 -18.62
C THR A 364 10.34 10.93 -18.60
N PHE A 365 10.91 10.10 -19.49
CA PHE A 365 12.37 9.89 -19.55
C PHE A 365 13.13 11.13 -20.02
N GLU A 366 12.59 11.93 -20.95
CA GLU A 366 13.23 13.19 -21.36
C GLU A 366 13.20 14.26 -20.24
N ALA A 367 12.19 14.24 -19.36
CA ALA A 367 12.14 15.10 -18.18
C ALA A 367 13.04 14.60 -17.03
N ASP A 368 13.38 13.31 -17.01
CA ASP A 368 14.17 12.64 -15.96
C ASP A 368 15.69 12.77 -16.13
N ASN A 369 16.19 13.24 -17.30
CA ASN A 369 17.62 13.44 -17.56
C ASN A 369 18.13 14.88 -17.34
N VAL A 370 17.29 15.78 -16.79
CA VAL A 370 17.74 17.13 -16.39
C VAL A 370 18.01 17.13 -14.88
N LEU A 371 19.18 16.61 -14.49
CA LEU A 371 19.76 16.97 -13.19
C LEU A 371 20.02 18.49 -13.19
N PRO A 372 19.73 19.23 -12.10
CA PRO A 372 20.12 20.63 -12.02
C PRO A 372 21.64 20.72 -12.16
N ALA A 373 22.11 21.47 -13.15
CA ALA A 373 23.51 21.83 -13.24
C ALA A 373 23.96 22.42 -11.88
N GLU A 374 25.06 21.89 -11.36
CA GLU A 374 25.76 22.46 -10.22
C GLU A 374 26.06 23.92 -10.55
N HIS A 375 25.36 24.84 -9.87
CA HIS A 375 25.76 26.24 -9.87
C HIS A 375 26.92 26.38 -8.88
N GLU A 376 28.14 26.21 -9.40
CA GLU A 376 29.32 26.87 -8.84
C GLU A 376 29.18 28.39 -9.06
N ALA A 377 29.05 29.13 -7.96
CA ALA A 377 29.58 30.49 -7.76
C ALA A 377 29.46 30.88 -6.29
#